data_AF-A0AAJ4B975-F1
#
_entry.id   AF-A0AAJ4B975-F1
#
_cell.length_a   1.000
_cell.length_b   1.000
_cell.length_c   1.000
_cell.angle_alpha   90.00
_cell.angle_beta   90.00
_cell.angle_gamma   90.00
#
_symmetry.space_group_name_H-M   'P 1'
#
loop_
_entity.id
_entity.type
_entity.pdbx_description
1 polymer ?
#
loop_
_entity_poly.entity_id
_entity_poly.type
_entity_poly.pdbx_seq_one_letter_code
_entity_poly.pdbx_strand_id
1 'polypeptide(L)'
;MTIRQPCPPAVCDCAREQLLDAPGTDQRILQLTRQEEKKLLERLENLQSLADLERMQHLMHQQLGIRVHIAPGHTEVKSMRGIQIVIDELPGLCRKTRQSIPAAIRKGLEKRPEIAYRLLDAHDLFRDSPPLL
;
A
#
# COMPACT_ATOMS: atom_id res chain seq x y z
N MET A 1 17.91 7.96 16.13
CA MET A 1 16.82 7.59 15.20
C MET A 1 17.08 6.18 14.72
N THR A 2 16.11 5.27 14.84
CA THR A 2 16.28 3.87 14.39
C THR A 2 15.76 3.73 12.98
N ILE A 3 16.65 3.48 12.02
CA ILE A 3 16.28 3.20 10.63
C ILE A 3 16.37 1.71 10.34
N ARG A 4 15.68 1.27 9.30
CA ARG A 4 15.70 -0.11 8.83
C ARG A 4 17.11 -0.54 8.43
N GLN A 5 17.41 -1.81 8.70
CA GLN A 5 18.64 -2.47 8.26
C GLN A 5 18.70 -2.53 6.72
N PRO A 6 19.91 -2.57 6.13
CA PRO A 6 20.07 -2.74 4.69
C PRO A 6 19.44 -4.05 4.21
N CYS A 7 19.03 -4.07 2.94
CA CYS A 7 18.56 -5.31 2.34
C CYS A 7 19.74 -6.28 2.13
N PRO A 8 19.48 -7.60 2.14
CA PRO A 8 20.50 -8.57 1.74
C PRO A 8 21.03 -8.26 0.34
N PRO A 9 22.34 -8.40 0.10
CA PRO A 9 22.93 -8.13 -1.21
C PRO A 9 22.26 -9.02 -2.28
N ALA A 10 22.09 -8.48 -3.49
CA ALA A 10 21.46 -9.11 -4.66
C ALA A 10 19.97 -9.49 -4.53
N VAL A 11 19.30 -9.21 -3.40
CA VAL A 11 17.87 -9.55 -3.20
C VAL A 11 16.93 -8.36 -3.47
N CYS A 12 17.44 -7.14 -3.36
CA CYS A 12 16.63 -5.93 -3.43
C CYS A 12 17.36 -4.79 -4.13
N ASP A 13 16.61 -4.04 -4.93
CA ASP A 13 17.05 -2.92 -5.77
C ASP A 13 16.60 -1.55 -5.22
N CYS A 14 16.23 -1.50 -3.94
CA CYS A 14 15.52 -0.34 -3.39
C CYS A 14 16.34 0.94 -3.21
N ALA A 15 17.61 0.99 -3.63
CA ALA A 15 18.44 2.19 -3.54
C ALA A 15 18.49 2.83 -2.13
N ARG A 16 18.44 2.02 -1.06
CA ARG A 16 18.38 2.50 0.34
C ARG A 16 19.58 3.37 0.68
N GLU A 17 20.78 2.93 0.33
CA GLU A 17 22.04 3.60 0.64
C GLU A 17 22.11 4.94 -0.11
N GLN A 18 21.76 4.94 -1.41
CA GLN A 18 21.67 6.15 -2.22
C GLN A 18 20.67 7.16 -1.66
N LEU A 19 19.51 6.69 -1.17
CA LEU A 19 18.51 7.56 -0.52
C LEU A 19 19.05 8.16 0.78
N LEU A 20 19.78 7.38 1.58
CA LEU A 20 20.35 7.83 2.84
C LEU A 20 21.41 8.93 2.63
N ASP A 21 22.21 8.81 1.57
CA ASP A 21 23.30 9.74 1.24
C ASP A 21 22.81 10.98 0.47
N ALA A 22 21.60 10.96 -0.09
CA ALA A 22 21.07 12.05 -0.90
C ALA A 22 20.46 13.17 -0.03
N PRO A 23 21.05 14.38 -0.01
CA PRO A 23 20.56 15.48 0.83
C PRO A 23 19.20 16.00 0.35
N GLY A 24 18.32 16.36 1.30
CA GLY A 24 17.01 16.94 1.00
C GLY A 24 15.98 15.96 0.44
N THR A 25 16.30 14.66 0.40
CA THR A 25 15.36 13.62 -0.04
C THR A 25 14.42 13.19 1.08
N ASP A 26 13.23 12.71 0.72
CA ASP A 26 12.28 12.18 1.69
C ASP A 26 12.74 10.81 2.20
N GLN A 27 13.31 10.80 3.40
CA GLN A 27 13.85 9.60 4.04
C GLN A 27 12.88 8.92 5.01
N ARG A 28 11.61 9.34 5.07
CA ARG A 28 10.61 8.80 6.02
C ARG A 28 10.46 7.28 5.90
N ILE A 29 10.53 6.74 4.70
CA ILE A 29 10.47 5.30 4.44
C ILE A 29 11.56 4.49 5.18
N LEU A 30 12.70 5.11 5.50
CA LEU A 30 13.78 4.45 6.23
C LEU A 30 13.40 4.15 7.69
N GLN A 31 12.36 4.79 8.22
CA GLN A 31 11.83 4.50 9.56
C GLN A 31 11.01 3.20 9.61
N LEU A 32 10.69 2.58 8.46
CA LEU A 32 10.00 1.30 8.40
C LEU A 32 10.95 0.15 8.76
N THR A 33 11.28 0.04 10.05
CA THR A 33 12.07 -1.07 10.60
C THR A 33 11.32 -2.39 10.42
N ARG A 34 12.00 -3.53 10.64
CA ARG A 34 11.36 -4.85 10.60
C ARG A 34 10.19 -4.96 11.59
N GLN A 35 10.30 -4.33 12.76
CA GLN A 35 9.25 -4.32 13.77
C GLN A 35 8.05 -3.48 13.32
N GLU A 36 8.30 -2.29 12.77
CA GLU A 36 7.25 -1.42 12.24
C GLU A 36 6.58 -2.02 10.99
N GLU A 37 7.34 -2.70 10.11
CA GLU A 37 6.79 -3.48 9.00
C GLU A 37 5.82 -4.54 9.53
N LYS A 38 6.21 -5.32 10.55
CA LYS A 38 5.33 -6.34 11.13
C LYS A 38 4.03 -5.74 11.65
N LYS A 39 4.10 -4.63 12.40
CA LYS A 39 2.91 -3.93 12.93
C LYS A 39 2.02 -3.41 11.81
N LEU A 40 2.61 -2.82 10.77
CA LEU A 40 1.88 -2.31 9.61
C LEU A 40 1.13 -3.43 8.90
N LEU A 41 1.81 -4.54 8.61
CA LEU A 41 1.19 -5.69 7.93
C LEU A 41 0.06 -6.29 8.76
N GLU A 42 0.28 -6.50 10.06
CA GLU A 42 -0.77 -6.99 10.97
C GLU A 42 -1.99 -6.05 11.01
N ARG A 43 -1.75 -4.73 10.97
CA ARG A 43 -2.81 -3.73 10.95
C ARG A 43 -3.62 -3.74 9.65
N LEU A 44 -2.96 -3.92 8.51
CA LEU A 44 -3.58 -4.04 7.19
C LEU A 44 -4.32 -5.36 7.01
N GLU A 45 -3.85 -6.44 7.62
CA GLU A 45 -4.54 -7.74 7.63
C GLU A 45 -5.80 -7.75 8.50
N ASN A 46 -6.05 -6.72 9.33
CA ASN A 46 -7.18 -6.64 10.26
C ASN A 46 -7.97 -5.33 10.08
N LEU A 47 -8.16 -4.90 8.83
CA LEU A 47 -8.96 -3.71 8.46
C LEU A 47 -10.41 -3.84 8.92
N GLN A 48 -10.97 -2.72 9.38
CA GLN A 48 -12.32 -2.72 9.95
C GLN A 48 -13.40 -2.22 8.99
N SER A 49 -13.08 -1.35 8.03
CA SER A 49 -14.02 -0.76 7.08
C SER A 49 -13.29 -0.11 5.90
N LEU A 50 -14.02 0.37 4.89
CA LEU A 50 -13.44 1.17 3.80
C LEU A 50 -12.80 2.47 4.33
N ALA A 51 -13.47 3.19 5.24
CA ALA A 51 -12.92 4.39 5.87
C ALA A 51 -11.64 4.09 6.68
N ASP A 52 -11.54 2.89 7.24
CA ASP A 52 -10.33 2.43 7.92
C ASP A 52 -9.18 2.18 6.94
N LEU A 53 -9.46 1.59 5.77
CA LEU A 53 -8.50 1.40 4.69
C LEU A 53 -7.99 2.75 4.15
N GLU A 54 -8.89 3.71 3.90
CA GLU A 54 -8.56 5.06 3.45
C GLU A 54 -7.67 5.79 4.47
N ARG A 55 -8.00 5.66 5.76
CA ARG A 55 -7.17 6.20 6.85
C ARG A 55 -5.78 5.57 6.85
N MET A 56 -5.67 4.25 6.65
CA MET A 56 -4.39 3.58 6.56
C MET A 56 -3.58 4.05 5.35
N GLN A 57 -4.20 4.25 4.18
CA GLN A 57 -3.52 4.84 3.01
C GLN A 57 -2.96 6.23 3.33
N HIS A 58 -3.74 7.08 4.00
CA HIS A 58 -3.31 8.41 4.42
C HIS A 58 -2.12 8.36 5.40
N LEU A 59 -2.21 7.51 6.44
CA LEU A 59 -1.14 7.38 7.42
C LEU A 59 0.16 6.82 6.81
N MET A 60 0.06 5.84 5.91
CA MET A 60 1.24 5.32 5.20
C MET A 60 1.91 6.41 4.35
N HIS A 61 1.13 7.25 3.67
CA HIS A 61 1.69 8.37 2.91
C HIS A 61 2.31 9.43 3.82
N GLN A 62 1.62 9.82 4.89
CA GLN A 62 2.09 10.85 5.82
C GLN A 62 3.32 10.42 6.63
N GLN A 63 3.37 9.17 7.08
CA GLN A 63 4.43 8.72 7.97
C GLN A 63 5.61 8.11 7.23
N LEU A 64 5.38 7.50 6.06
CA LEU A 64 6.39 6.71 5.35
C LEU A 64 6.58 7.14 3.89
N GLY A 65 5.76 8.05 3.37
CA GLY A 65 5.77 8.41 1.95
C GLY A 65 5.16 7.35 1.02
N ILE A 66 4.64 6.25 1.56
CA ILE A 66 4.09 5.14 0.75
C ILE A 66 2.72 5.53 0.23
N ARG A 67 2.59 5.63 -1.09
CA ARG A 67 1.31 5.84 -1.79
C ARG A 67 0.81 4.50 -2.32
N VAL A 68 -0.41 4.14 -1.95
CA VAL A 68 -1.05 2.90 -2.39
C VAL A 68 -2.35 3.26 -3.08
N HIS A 69 -2.51 2.78 -4.31
CA HIS A 69 -3.71 2.92 -5.11
C HIS A 69 -4.44 1.58 -5.11
N ILE A 70 -5.75 1.65 -4.86
CA ILE A 70 -6.61 0.47 -4.78
C ILE A 70 -7.82 0.75 -5.66
N ALA A 71 -8.05 -0.10 -6.65
CA ALA A 71 -9.14 0.07 -7.60
C ALA A 71 -9.66 -1.29 -8.08
N PRO A 72 -10.93 -1.38 -8.52
CA PRO A 72 -11.39 -2.51 -9.31
C PRO A 72 -10.53 -2.65 -10.58
N GLY A 73 -10.24 -3.88 -10.99
CA GLY A 73 -9.61 -4.14 -12.28
C GLY A 73 -10.51 -3.72 -13.46
N HIS A 74 -9.94 -3.76 -14.66
CA HIS A 74 -10.66 -3.38 -15.89
C HIS A 74 -11.78 -4.37 -16.29
N THR A 75 -11.78 -5.58 -15.72
CA THR A 75 -12.78 -6.62 -15.94
C THR A 75 -13.67 -6.78 -14.71
N GLU A 76 -14.78 -7.49 -14.87
CA GLU A 76 -15.66 -7.89 -13.77
C GLU A 76 -14.86 -8.53 -12.61
N VAL A 77 -14.98 -7.96 -11.41
CA VAL A 77 -14.27 -8.41 -10.20
C VAL A 77 -15.04 -9.55 -9.55
N LYS A 78 -14.66 -10.79 -9.91
CA LYS A 78 -15.28 -12.02 -9.34
C LYS A 78 -14.65 -12.51 -8.04
N SER A 79 -13.55 -11.90 -7.62
CA SER A 79 -12.84 -12.22 -6.38
C SER A 79 -11.91 -11.06 -5.99
N MET A 80 -11.33 -11.13 -4.79
CA MET A 80 -10.34 -10.14 -4.31
C MET A 80 -9.12 -10.02 -5.23
N ARG A 81 -8.84 -11.03 -6.09
CA ARG A 81 -7.78 -10.96 -7.10
C ARG A 81 -8.08 -9.97 -8.23
N GLY A 82 -9.35 -9.64 -8.45
CA GLY A 82 -9.76 -8.63 -9.42
C GLY A 82 -9.55 -7.20 -8.92
N ILE A 83 -9.20 -7.00 -7.64
CA ILE A 83 -8.86 -5.69 -7.09
C ILE A 83 -7.37 -5.43 -7.31
N GLN A 84 -7.07 -4.38 -8.05
CA GLN A 84 -5.71 -3.90 -8.26
C GLN A 84 -5.26 -3.13 -7.02
N ILE A 85 -4.07 -3.48 -6.51
CA ILE A 85 -3.42 -2.78 -5.40
C ILE A 85 -2.00 -2.50 -5.85
N VAL A 86 -1.71 -1.23 -6.12
CA VAL A 86 -0.46 -0.76 -6.70
C VAL A 86 0.20 0.21 -5.73
N ILE A 87 1.52 0.12 -5.59
CA ILE A 87 2.31 1.07 -4.81
C ILE A 87 3.12 1.89 -5.80
N ASP A 88 3.10 3.21 -5.65
CA ASP A 88 3.95 4.10 -6.46
C ASP A 88 5.43 3.75 -6.26
N GLU A 89 6.25 4.09 -7.26
CA GLU A 89 7.69 3.98 -7.11
C GLU A 89 8.17 4.84 -5.92
N LEU A 90 8.89 4.19 -5.02
CA LEU A 90 9.42 4.81 -3.82
C LEU A 90 10.83 4.26 -3.56
N PRO A 91 11.88 5.09 -3.76
CA PRO A 91 13.22 4.77 -3.30
C PRO A 91 13.20 4.44 -1.79
N GLY A 92 14.01 3.48 -1.37
CA GLY A 92 14.08 3.00 0.01
C GLY A 92 13.04 1.93 0.39
N LEU A 93 11.93 1.78 -0.35
CA LEU A 93 10.94 0.73 -0.09
C LEU A 93 11.47 -0.62 -0.61
N CYS A 94 11.67 -1.62 0.26
CA CYS A 94 12.23 -2.89 -0.25
C CYS A 94 11.22 -3.72 -1.05
N ARG A 95 11.75 -4.53 -1.97
CA ARG A 95 11.00 -5.48 -2.80
C ARG A 95 10.07 -6.37 -1.97
N LYS A 96 10.52 -6.85 -0.82
CA LYS A 96 9.70 -7.66 0.11
C LYS A 96 8.49 -6.86 0.59
N THR A 97 8.68 -5.64 1.08
CA THR A 97 7.59 -4.79 1.57
C THR A 97 6.63 -4.41 0.43
N ARG A 98 7.16 -4.10 -0.77
CA ARG A 98 6.35 -3.84 -1.98
C ARG A 98 5.38 -4.97 -2.31
N GLN A 99 5.73 -6.21 -1.99
CA GLN A 99 4.87 -7.39 -2.17
C GLN A 99 3.98 -7.66 -0.94
N SER A 100 4.50 -7.41 0.25
CA SER A 100 3.83 -7.75 1.51
C SER A 100 2.66 -6.82 1.82
N ILE A 101 2.77 -5.52 1.52
CA ILE A 101 1.67 -4.56 1.73
C ILE A 101 0.42 -4.93 0.92
N PRO A 102 0.50 -5.15 -0.42
CA PRO A 102 -0.66 -5.59 -1.19
C PRO A 102 -1.21 -6.93 -0.71
N ALA A 103 -0.35 -7.88 -0.33
CA ALA A 103 -0.80 -9.16 0.21
C ALA A 103 -1.57 -9.01 1.53
N ALA A 104 -1.10 -8.14 2.44
CA ALA A 104 -1.77 -7.86 3.70
C ALA A 104 -3.14 -7.18 3.49
N ILE A 105 -3.21 -6.21 2.58
CA ILE A 105 -4.48 -5.56 2.21
C ILE A 105 -5.46 -6.60 1.65
N ARG A 106 -5.02 -7.46 0.71
CA ARG A 106 -5.89 -8.53 0.16
C ARG A 106 -6.44 -9.44 1.26
N LYS A 107 -5.60 -9.88 2.19
CA LYS A 107 -6.06 -10.67 3.35
C LYS A 107 -7.08 -9.91 4.20
N GLY A 108 -6.89 -8.61 4.39
CA GLY A 108 -7.87 -7.75 5.07
C GLY A 108 -9.22 -7.73 4.35
N LEU A 109 -9.22 -7.58 3.02
CA LEU A 109 -10.43 -7.63 2.19
C LEU A 109 -11.08 -9.02 2.19
N GLU A 110 -10.29 -10.11 2.20
CA GLU A 110 -10.80 -11.48 2.30
C GLU A 110 -11.47 -11.75 3.66
N LYS A 111 -10.90 -11.24 4.76
CA LYS A 111 -11.51 -11.35 6.10
C LYS A 111 -12.76 -10.49 6.27
N ARG A 112 -12.86 -9.37 5.55
CA ARG A 112 -13.99 -8.45 5.61
C ARG A 112 -14.41 -8.00 4.19
N PRO A 113 -15.10 -8.88 3.43
CA PRO A 113 -15.48 -8.63 2.04
C PRO A 113 -16.34 -7.37 1.84
N GLU A 114 -17.03 -6.91 2.88
CA GLU A 114 -17.84 -5.68 2.86
C GLU A 114 -17.00 -4.45 2.51
N ILE A 115 -15.70 -4.45 2.82
CA ILE A 115 -14.78 -3.37 2.42
C ILE A 115 -14.66 -3.34 0.89
N ALA A 116 -14.50 -4.52 0.28
CA ALA A 116 -14.37 -4.64 -1.17
C ALA A 116 -15.68 -4.29 -1.88
N TYR A 117 -16.84 -4.71 -1.36
CA TYR A 117 -18.13 -4.34 -1.97
C TYR A 117 -18.33 -2.83 -1.99
N ARG A 118 -18.07 -2.14 -0.88
CA ARG A 118 -18.14 -0.67 -0.84
C ARG A 118 -17.13 0.00 -1.76
N LEU A 119 -15.95 -0.59 -1.92
CA LEU A 119 -14.96 -0.09 -2.88
C LEU A 119 -15.51 -0.20 -4.31
N LEU A 120 -16.10 -1.33 -4.69
CA LEU A 120 -16.72 -1.52 -6.01
C LEU A 120 -17.87 -0.53 -6.21
N ASP A 121 -18.80 -0.44 -5.26
CA ASP A 121 -19.95 0.47 -5.32
C ASP A 121 -19.50 1.93 -5.49
N ALA A 122 -18.50 2.37 -4.71
CA ALA A 122 -17.95 3.72 -4.82
C ALA A 122 -17.40 4.00 -6.22
N HIS A 123 -16.71 3.04 -6.83
CA HIS A 123 -16.14 3.19 -8.17
C HIS A 123 -17.16 3.10 -9.30
N ASP A 124 -18.22 2.30 -9.17
CA ASP A 124 -19.29 2.21 -10.15
C ASP A 124 -20.09 3.53 -10.20
N LEU A 125 -20.35 4.16 -9.05
CA LEU A 125 -20.98 5.49 -8.97
C LEU A 125 -20.22 6.58 -9.76
N PHE A 126 -18.89 6.47 -9.87
CA PHE A 126 -18.08 7.40 -10.68
C PHE A 126 -18.03 7.03 -12.17
N ARG A 127 -18.30 5.77 -12.55
CA ARG A 127 -18.35 5.33 -13.96
C ARG A 127 -19.67 5.71 -14.63
N ASP A 128 -20.75 5.76 -13.87
CA ASP A 128 -22.09 6.07 -14.39
C ASP A 128 -22.39 7.58 -14.52
N SER A 129 -21.41 8.45 -14.25
CA SER A 129 -21.53 9.86 -14.63
C SER A 129 -21.27 10.02 -16.13
N PRO A 130 -22.27 10.42 -16.95
CA PRO A 130 -22.04 10.64 -18.37
C PRO A 130 -20.96 11.72 -18.54
N PRO A 131 -20.11 11.64 -19.58
CA PRO A 131 -19.18 12.72 -19.86
C PRO A 131 -19.99 13.99 -20.04
N LEU A 132 -19.67 15.02 -19.25
CA LEU A 132 -20.18 16.36 -19.47
C LEU A 132 -19.70 16.77 -20.88
N LEU A 133 -20.62 16.70 -21.84
CA LEU A 133 -20.51 17.32 -23.16
C LEU A 133 -20.58 18.85 -23.01
#